data_AF-A0A0B7FIZ6-F1
#
_entry.id   AF-A0A0B7FIZ6-F1
#
_cell.length_a   1.000
_cell.length_b   1.000
_cell.length_c   1.000
_cell.angle_alpha   90.00
_cell.angle_beta   90.00
_cell.angle_gamma   90.00
#
_symmetry.space_group_name_H-M   'P 1'
#
loop_
_entity.id
_entity.type
_entity.pdbx_description
1 polymer ?
#
loop_
_entity_poly.entity_id
_entity_poly.type
_entity_poly.pdbx_seq_one_letter_code
_entity_poly.pdbx_strand_id
1 'polypeptide(L)'
;MAPAETEPDAYEILGLTIEATEKEIKSTYRKLSLKVHPDRHPNNPEAAAKFHELNQAYELLLDPVKRSTLDASRKIKLARAERFAAYDSKRKGLQEELEERERLFKKARVDKAQAEQALQEEIQRLGEEGRRRRKEKEELLNKNEPEQTQRSRPSGPAVSGQPPIGPHDTTVRLKYKLATHPTLTTATALAAQLAVFGPVDTGAIVISLKANKKQPEKPPKFATALVPFETAGDAYSCLCSAGKIDRGLDGIEVNWVTDDEPEIIKWLRLQGNTTSSTRESQEGDAYSSFPADPINVPDEVTPLTQPGLDFESVTLMRMRQLERERLEREILEQEAAEE
;
A
#
# COMPACT_ATOMS: atom_id res chain seq x y z
N MET A 1 -16.53 12.89 -48.83
CA MET A 1 -17.92 13.35 -48.67
C MET A 1 -17.95 14.83 -49.00
N ALA A 2 -18.72 15.27 -50.00
CA ALA A 2 -18.96 16.69 -50.24
C ALA A 2 -19.64 17.32 -49.00
N PRO A 3 -19.41 18.60 -48.67
CA PRO A 3 -20.14 19.24 -47.59
C PRO A 3 -21.63 19.15 -47.91
N ALA A 4 -22.42 18.58 -47.00
CA ALA A 4 -23.87 18.57 -47.12
C ALA A 4 -24.32 20.03 -47.17
N GLU A 5 -24.76 20.50 -48.34
CA GLU A 5 -25.48 21.75 -48.52
C GLU A 5 -26.53 21.81 -47.41
N THR A 6 -26.31 22.70 -46.43
CA THR A 6 -27.20 22.83 -45.29
C THR A 6 -28.40 23.60 -45.81
N GLU A 7 -29.42 22.86 -46.27
CA GLU A 7 -30.67 23.49 -46.70
C GLU A 7 -31.13 24.46 -45.59
N PRO A 8 -31.34 25.75 -45.94
CA PRO A 8 -31.64 26.77 -44.94
C PRO A 8 -32.98 26.45 -44.26
N ASP A 9 -33.02 26.53 -42.92
CA ASP A 9 -34.22 26.18 -42.14
C ASP A 9 -35.38 27.07 -42.56
N ALA A 10 -36.47 26.47 -43.06
CA ALA A 10 -37.65 27.19 -43.53
C ALA A 10 -38.26 28.10 -42.45
N TYR A 11 -38.11 27.72 -41.17
CA TYR A 11 -38.51 28.54 -40.03
C TYR A 11 -37.61 29.77 -39.85
N GLU A 12 -36.30 29.63 -40.04
CA GLU A 12 -35.33 30.72 -39.93
C GLU A 12 -35.50 31.73 -41.07
N ILE A 13 -35.77 31.26 -42.30
CA ILE A 13 -36.01 32.13 -43.48
C ILE A 13 -37.24 33.03 -43.25
N LEU A 14 -38.33 32.48 -42.68
CA LEU A 14 -39.53 33.25 -42.36
C LEU A 14 -39.45 33.98 -41.00
N GLY A 15 -38.41 33.72 -40.20
CA GLY A 15 -38.24 34.27 -38.86
C GLY A 15 -39.33 33.82 -37.88
N LEU A 16 -39.77 32.56 -37.98
CA LEU A 16 -40.84 31.98 -37.19
C LEU A 16 -40.33 30.88 -36.27
N THR A 17 -41.07 30.65 -35.19
CA THR A 17 -40.85 29.49 -34.31
C THR A 17 -41.61 28.27 -34.84
N ILE A 18 -41.23 27.08 -34.36
CA ILE A 18 -41.88 25.82 -34.77
C ILE A 18 -43.38 25.77 -34.39
N GLU A 19 -43.74 26.53 -33.35
CA GLU A 19 -45.10 26.68 -32.82
C GLU A 19 -45.96 27.66 -33.64
N ALA A 20 -45.38 28.30 -34.66
CA ALA A 20 -46.09 29.27 -35.48
C ALA A 20 -47.32 28.65 -36.16
N THR A 21 -48.43 29.37 -36.05
CA THR A 21 -49.70 29.00 -36.67
C THR A 21 -49.69 29.28 -38.17
N GLU A 22 -50.53 28.58 -38.95
CA GLU A 22 -50.66 28.85 -40.38
C GLU A 22 -51.01 30.31 -40.71
N LYS A 23 -51.76 30.98 -39.82
CA LYS A 23 -52.11 32.40 -39.97
C LYS A 23 -50.88 33.30 -39.86
N GLU A 24 -49.99 32.98 -38.92
CA GLU A 24 -48.72 33.70 -38.74
C GLU A 24 -47.81 33.46 -39.95
N ILE A 25 -47.67 32.22 -40.41
CA ILE A 25 -46.91 31.86 -41.63
C ILE A 25 -47.39 32.66 -42.85
N LYS A 26 -48.71 32.71 -43.08
CA LYS A 26 -49.29 33.49 -44.19
C LYS A 26 -49.09 34.99 -44.00
N SER A 27 -49.18 35.50 -42.77
CA SER A 27 -49.00 36.93 -42.50
C SER A 27 -47.55 37.37 -42.64
N THR A 28 -46.58 36.59 -42.16
CA THR A 28 -45.16 36.93 -42.25
C THR A 28 -44.66 36.81 -43.68
N TYR A 29 -45.07 35.76 -44.41
CA TYR A 29 -44.81 35.61 -45.83
C TYR A 29 -45.25 36.86 -46.60
N ARG A 30 -46.52 37.28 -46.48
CA ARG A 30 -47.01 38.50 -47.15
C ARG A 30 -46.18 39.75 -46.84
N LYS A 31 -45.81 39.94 -45.56
CA LYS A 31 -45.01 41.09 -45.12
C LYS A 31 -43.60 41.06 -45.71
N LEU A 32 -42.97 39.89 -45.75
CA LEU A 32 -41.60 39.72 -46.25
C LEU A 32 -41.56 39.72 -47.78
N SER A 33 -42.48 39.05 -48.47
CA SER A 33 -42.64 39.08 -49.92
C SER A 33 -42.73 40.52 -50.44
N LEU A 34 -43.50 41.39 -49.79
CA LEU A 34 -43.60 42.81 -50.18
C LEU A 34 -42.30 43.59 -50.03
N LYS A 35 -41.37 43.14 -49.18
CA LYS A 35 -40.05 43.76 -48.96
C LYS A 35 -39.00 43.25 -49.94
N VAL A 36 -39.11 42.00 -50.40
CA VAL A 36 -38.14 41.38 -51.32
C VAL A 36 -38.69 41.20 -52.74
N HIS A 37 -39.85 41.76 -53.06
CA HIS A 37 -40.49 41.57 -54.36
C HIS A 37 -39.63 42.14 -55.51
N PRO A 38 -39.33 41.35 -56.56
CA PRO A 38 -38.46 41.80 -57.65
C PRO A 38 -39.03 43.01 -58.42
N ASP A 39 -40.37 43.14 -58.52
CA ASP A 39 -41.03 44.28 -59.17
C ASP A 39 -40.85 45.62 -58.41
N ARG A 40 -40.75 45.59 -57.07
CA ARG A 40 -40.46 46.81 -56.28
C ARG A 40 -38.96 47.14 -56.24
N HIS A 41 -38.12 46.17 -56.54
CA HIS A 41 -36.67 46.27 -56.46
C HIS A 41 -35.98 45.79 -57.74
N PRO A 42 -36.31 46.36 -58.91
CA PRO A 42 -35.80 45.88 -60.21
C PRO A 42 -34.28 46.02 -60.37
N ASN A 43 -33.64 46.88 -59.56
CA ASN A 43 -32.19 47.12 -59.60
C ASN A 43 -31.40 46.19 -58.66
N ASN A 44 -32.05 45.33 -57.88
CA ASN A 44 -31.37 44.43 -56.93
C ASN A 44 -31.44 42.96 -57.38
N PRO A 45 -30.35 42.37 -57.87
CA PRO A 45 -30.34 40.97 -58.32
C PRO A 45 -30.54 39.97 -57.16
N GLU A 46 -30.23 40.34 -55.92
CA GLU A 46 -30.46 39.47 -54.75
C GLU A 46 -31.94 39.37 -54.35
N ALA A 47 -32.77 40.33 -54.74
CA ALA A 47 -34.19 40.32 -54.39
C ALA A 47 -34.90 39.10 -54.99
N ALA A 48 -34.54 38.72 -56.21
CA ALA A 48 -35.08 37.53 -56.87
C ALA A 48 -34.68 36.22 -56.15
N ALA A 49 -33.41 36.10 -55.72
CA ALA A 49 -32.92 34.94 -54.99
C ALA A 49 -33.60 34.80 -53.61
N LYS A 50 -33.64 35.88 -52.82
CA LYS A 50 -34.29 35.91 -51.50
C LYS A 50 -35.80 35.67 -51.59
N PHE A 51 -36.46 36.18 -52.64
CA PHE A 51 -37.87 35.90 -52.89
C PHE A 51 -38.10 34.42 -53.22
N HIS A 52 -37.20 33.80 -53.97
CA HIS A 52 -37.28 32.38 -54.30
C HIS A 52 -37.12 31.51 -53.05
N GLU A 53 -36.11 31.75 -52.22
CA GLU A 53 -35.89 31.06 -50.93
C GLU A 53 -37.11 31.21 -50.00
N LEU A 54 -37.67 32.42 -49.92
CA LEU A 54 -38.85 32.72 -49.13
C LEU A 54 -40.10 32.00 -49.64
N ASN A 55 -40.26 31.86 -50.96
CA ASN A 55 -41.36 31.09 -51.54
C ASN A 55 -41.21 29.58 -51.27
N GLN A 56 -39.99 29.03 -51.41
CA GLN A 56 -39.71 27.64 -51.07
C GLN A 56 -40.02 27.33 -49.59
N ALA A 57 -39.56 28.19 -48.67
CA ALA A 57 -39.83 28.06 -47.25
C ALA A 57 -41.34 28.09 -46.94
N TYR A 58 -42.07 29.00 -47.59
CA TYR A 58 -43.52 29.10 -47.45
C TYR A 58 -44.25 27.86 -47.98
N GLU A 59 -43.86 27.33 -49.14
CA GLU A 59 -44.45 26.11 -49.70
C GLU A 59 -44.22 24.87 -48.82
N LEU A 60 -43.04 24.77 -48.21
CA LEU A 60 -42.70 23.69 -47.27
C LEU A 60 -43.54 23.77 -45.99
N LEU A 61 -43.77 24.97 -45.45
CA LEU A 61 -44.47 25.18 -44.18
C LEU A 61 -46.00 25.24 -44.31
N LEU A 62 -46.52 25.53 -45.50
CA LEU A 62 -47.95 25.59 -45.78
C LEU A 62 -48.57 24.19 -45.93
N ASP A 63 -47.84 23.24 -46.49
CA ASP A 63 -48.29 21.86 -46.66
C ASP A 63 -48.10 21.09 -45.32
N PRO A 64 -49.18 20.61 -44.69
CA PRO A 64 -49.08 19.90 -43.40
C PRO A 64 -48.23 18.64 -43.48
N VAL A 65 -48.19 17.95 -44.63
CA VAL A 65 -47.39 16.73 -44.80
C VAL A 65 -45.91 17.09 -44.83
N LYS A 66 -45.52 18.07 -45.66
CA LYS A 66 -44.13 18.52 -45.77
C LYS A 66 -43.63 19.11 -44.45
N ARG A 67 -44.45 19.94 -43.79
CA ARG A 67 -44.15 20.48 -42.46
C ARG A 67 -43.90 19.36 -41.45
N SER A 68 -44.76 18.33 -41.40
CA SER A 68 -44.57 17.20 -40.50
C SER A 68 -43.27 16.43 -40.76
N THR A 69 -42.89 16.24 -42.02
CA THR A 69 -41.62 15.56 -42.36
C THR A 69 -40.40 16.39 -41.97
N LEU A 70 -40.47 17.71 -42.18
CA LEU A 70 -39.43 18.66 -41.79
C LEU A 70 -39.27 18.68 -40.26
N ASP A 71 -40.37 18.78 -39.52
CA ASP A 71 -40.39 18.74 -38.07
C ASP A 71 -39.84 17.42 -37.51
N ALA A 72 -40.19 16.28 -38.13
CA ALA A 72 -39.66 14.97 -37.75
C ALA A 72 -38.15 14.88 -37.98
N SER A 73 -37.67 15.29 -39.16
CA SER A 73 -36.24 15.28 -39.49
C SER A 73 -35.42 16.18 -38.54
N ARG A 74 -35.96 17.34 -38.17
CA ARG A 74 -35.34 18.26 -37.22
C ARG A 74 -35.24 17.65 -35.83
N LYS A 75 -36.32 17.01 -35.35
CA LYS A 75 -36.32 16.31 -34.05
C LYS A 75 -35.29 15.18 -34.02
N ILE A 76 -35.17 14.41 -35.09
CA ILE A 76 -34.16 13.34 -35.21
C ILE A 76 -32.75 13.92 -35.17
N LYS A 77 -32.48 15.00 -35.93
CA LYS A 77 -31.18 15.69 -35.91
C LYS A 77 -30.82 16.21 -34.52
N LEU A 78 -31.76 16.85 -33.83
CA LEU A 78 -31.56 17.35 -32.47
C LEU A 78 -31.30 16.21 -31.47
N ALA A 79 -32.11 15.15 -31.51
CA ALA A 79 -31.91 13.99 -30.65
C ALA A 79 -30.55 13.31 -30.90
N ARG A 80 -30.10 13.22 -32.16
CA ARG A 80 -28.77 12.71 -32.51
C ARG A 80 -27.67 13.60 -31.94
N ALA A 81 -27.79 14.92 -32.10
CA ALA A 81 -26.81 15.87 -31.56
C ALA A 81 -26.73 15.81 -30.02
N GLU A 82 -27.87 15.70 -29.33
CA GLU A 82 -27.93 15.54 -27.87
C GLU A 82 -27.27 14.24 -27.41
N ARG A 83 -27.59 13.11 -28.08
CA ARG A 83 -26.95 11.82 -27.79
C ARG A 83 -25.44 11.88 -27.99
N PHE A 84 -24.99 12.46 -29.11
CA PHE A 84 -23.57 12.62 -29.40
C PHE A 84 -22.86 13.48 -28.34
N ALA A 85 -23.45 14.61 -27.94
CA ALA A 85 -22.91 15.47 -26.88
C ALA A 85 -22.82 14.74 -25.53
N ALA A 86 -23.81 13.91 -25.19
CA ALA A 86 -23.78 13.10 -23.99
C ALA A 86 -22.67 12.03 -24.02
N TYR A 87 -22.49 11.35 -25.16
CA TYR A 87 -21.40 10.38 -25.35
C TYR A 87 -20.03 11.04 -25.27
N ASP A 88 -19.85 12.22 -25.87
CA ASP A 88 -18.60 12.95 -25.84
C ASP A 88 -18.24 13.39 -24.40
N SER A 89 -19.23 13.90 -23.66
CA SER A 89 -19.06 14.26 -22.24
C SER A 89 -18.66 13.06 -21.39
N LYS A 90 -19.29 11.90 -21.60
CA LYS A 90 -18.96 10.65 -20.89
C LYS A 90 -17.56 10.16 -21.23
N ARG A 91 -17.19 10.18 -22.52
CA ARG A 91 -15.85 9.81 -23.00
C ARG A 91 -14.78 10.70 -22.38
N LYS A 92 -15.00 12.01 -22.38
CA LYS A 92 -14.08 12.98 -21.79
C LYS A 92 -13.91 12.74 -20.28
N GLY A 93 -15.00 12.49 -19.56
CA GLY A 93 -14.95 12.16 -18.13
C GLY A 93 -14.13 10.90 -17.84
N LEU A 94 -14.35 9.82 -18.62
CA LEU A 94 -13.56 8.58 -18.49
C LEU A 94 -12.07 8.80 -18.78
N GLN A 95 -11.76 9.63 -19.77
CA GLN A 95 -10.37 9.97 -20.10
C GLN A 95 -9.71 10.76 -18.96
N GLU A 96 -10.38 11.78 -18.43
CA GLU A 96 -9.88 12.59 -17.32
C GLU A 96 -9.66 11.74 -16.06
N GLU A 97 -10.61 10.88 -15.70
CA GLU A 97 -10.49 9.96 -14.56
C GLU A 97 -9.28 9.01 -14.71
N LEU A 98 -9.08 8.48 -15.92
CA LEU A 98 -7.95 7.59 -16.21
C LEU A 98 -6.61 8.34 -16.12
N GLU A 99 -6.52 9.53 -16.71
CA GLU A 99 -5.32 10.37 -16.66
C GLU A 99 -4.98 10.79 -15.22
N GLU A 100 -5.99 11.13 -14.41
CA GLU A 100 -5.81 11.43 -13.00
C GLU A 100 -5.31 10.22 -12.21
N ARG A 101 -5.87 9.04 -12.45
CA ARG A 101 -5.43 7.80 -11.81
C ARG A 101 -3.99 7.48 -12.17
N GLU A 102 -3.60 7.62 -13.43
CA GLU A 102 -2.21 7.44 -13.88
C GLU A 102 -1.27 8.46 -13.23
N ARG A 103 -1.69 9.72 -13.12
CA ARG A 103 -0.92 10.78 -12.45
C ARG A 103 -0.73 10.46 -10.97
N LEU A 104 -1.79 10.05 -10.27
CA LEU A 104 -1.72 9.67 -8.86
C LEU A 104 -0.80 8.48 -8.65
N PHE A 105 -0.87 7.47 -9.51
CA PHE A 105 0.01 6.31 -9.45
C PHE A 105 1.48 6.70 -9.66
N LYS A 106 1.78 7.53 -10.68
CA LYS A 106 3.13 8.04 -10.92
C LYS A 106 3.64 8.86 -9.74
N LYS A 107 2.81 9.75 -9.19
CA LYS A 107 3.15 10.55 -8.02
C LYS A 107 3.46 9.65 -6.82
N ALA A 108 2.60 8.68 -6.51
CA ALA A 108 2.82 7.75 -5.40
C ALA A 108 4.13 6.95 -5.53
N ARG A 109 4.51 6.54 -6.76
CA ARG A 109 5.81 5.90 -7.01
C ARG A 109 6.98 6.82 -6.71
N VAL A 110 6.92 8.08 -7.15
CA VAL A 110 7.97 9.08 -6.91
C VAL A 110 8.07 9.40 -5.42
N ASP A 111 6.94 9.67 -4.76
CA ASP A 111 6.90 9.97 -3.33
C ASP A 111 7.47 8.80 -2.50
N LYS A 112 7.15 7.55 -2.87
CA LYS A 112 7.73 6.35 -2.23
C LYS A 112 9.24 6.27 -2.43
N ALA A 113 9.73 6.47 -3.65
CA ALA A 113 11.16 6.45 -3.94
C ALA A 113 11.92 7.55 -3.18
N GLN A 114 11.35 8.75 -3.09
CA GLN A 114 11.92 9.86 -2.31
C GLN A 114 11.93 9.54 -0.81
N ALA A 115 10.87 8.93 -0.27
CA ALA A 115 10.82 8.52 1.12
C ALA A 115 11.85 7.43 1.44
N GLU A 116 12.04 6.46 0.54
CA GLU A 116 13.08 5.42 0.69
C GLU A 116 14.48 6.02 0.65
N GLN A 117 14.74 6.97 -0.25
CA GLN A 117 16.02 7.69 -0.31
C GLN A 117 16.28 8.50 0.95
N ALA A 118 15.30 9.27 1.42
CA ALA A 118 15.42 10.05 2.65
C ALA A 118 15.70 9.15 3.88
N LEU A 119 15.03 8.00 3.96
CA LEU A 119 15.27 7.03 5.02
C LEU A 119 16.69 6.43 4.94
N GLN A 120 17.16 6.11 3.74
CA GLN A 120 18.53 5.61 3.54
C GLN A 120 19.58 6.64 3.96
N GLU A 121 19.39 7.91 3.59
CA GLU A 121 20.27 9.01 4.00
C GLU A 121 20.27 9.19 5.52
N GLU A 122 19.12 9.09 6.18
CA GLU A 122 19.01 9.20 7.63
C GLU A 122 19.66 8.02 8.35
N ILE A 123 19.49 6.79 7.86
CA ILE A 123 20.18 5.60 8.35
C ILE A 123 21.71 5.76 8.19
N GLN A 124 22.16 6.25 7.05
CA GLN A 124 23.59 6.47 6.80
C GLN A 124 24.16 7.49 7.78
N ARG A 125 23.47 8.61 7.98
CA ARG A 125 23.84 9.66 8.93
C ARG A 125 23.91 9.15 10.36
N LEU A 126 22.87 8.43 10.83
CA LEU A 126 22.86 7.81 12.16
C LEU A 126 23.97 6.78 12.32
N GLY A 127 24.27 6.01 11.27
CA GLY A 127 25.37 5.06 11.23
C GLY A 127 26.74 5.74 11.38
N GLU A 128 26.96 6.86 10.69
CA GLU A 128 28.18 7.67 10.79
C GLU A 128 28.34 8.30 12.18
N GLU A 129 27.28 8.90 12.73
CA GLU A 129 27.28 9.44 14.09
C GLU A 129 27.56 8.33 15.12
N GLY A 130 26.95 7.14 14.95
CA GLY A 130 27.18 5.98 15.80
C GLY A 130 28.59 5.38 15.67
N ARG A 131 29.22 5.41 14.49
CA ARG A 131 30.64 5.04 14.31
C ARG A 131 31.57 6.04 14.99
N ARG A 132 31.29 7.33 14.82
CA ARG A 132 32.07 8.41 15.44
C ARG A 132 32.06 8.34 16.97
N ARG A 133 30.87 8.17 17.57
CA ARG A 133 30.73 8.03 19.03
C ARG A 133 31.48 6.81 19.59
N ARG A 134 31.51 5.69 18.85
CA ARG A 134 32.29 4.49 19.24
C ARG A 134 33.78 4.78 19.23
N LYS A 135 34.29 5.42 18.17
CA LYS A 135 35.70 5.81 18.05
C LYS A 135 36.13 6.81 19.13
N GLU A 136 35.32 7.84 19.38
CA GLU A 136 35.59 8.82 20.45
C GLU A 136 35.60 8.16 21.84
N LYS A 137 34.68 7.22 22.10
CA LYS A 137 34.65 6.46 23.36
C LYS A 137 35.88 5.55 23.52
N GLU A 138 36.28 4.89 22.44
CA GLU A 138 37.48 4.03 22.42
C GLU A 138 38.76 4.84 22.65
N GLU A 139 38.90 6.00 22.00
CA GLU A 139 40.04 6.91 22.20
C GLU A 139 40.10 7.43 23.64
N LEU A 140 38.96 7.78 24.24
CA LEU A 140 38.90 8.18 25.66
C LEU A 140 39.30 7.05 26.61
N LEU A 141 38.86 5.81 26.35
CA LEU A 141 39.24 4.65 27.15
C LEU A 141 40.75 4.40 27.07
N ASN A 142 41.29 4.34 25.86
CA ASN A 142 42.73 4.14 25.62
C ASN A 142 43.58 5.25 26.27
N LYS A 143 43.09 6.50 26.29
CA LYS A 143 43.77 7.62 26.94
C LYS A 143 43.73 7.55 28.47
N ASN A 144 42.68 6.98 29.05
CA ASN A 144 42.52 6.80 30.49
C ASN A 144 43.16 5.50 31.01
N GLU A 145 43.45 4.53 30.14
CA GLU A 145 44.07 3.24 30.45
C GLU A 145 45.49 3.35 31.08
N PRO A 146 46.41 4.22 30.63
CA PRO A 146 47.71 4.39 31.30
C PRO A 146 47.59 5.07 32.68
N GLU A 147 46.58 5.92 32.91
CA GLU A 147 46.32 6.52 34.23
C GLU A 147 45.69 5.53 35.22
N GLN A 148 44.83 4.61 34.75
CA GLN A 148 44.24 3.57 35.61
C GLN A 148 45.21 2.43 35.90
N THR A 149 46.02 1.99 34.93
CA THR A 149 47.02 0.93 35.13
C THR A 149 48.09 1.31 36.16
N GLN A 150 48.38 2.62 36.32
CA GLN A 150 49.27 3.12 37.38
C GLN A 150 48.58 3.32 38.74
N ARG A 151 47.25 3.47 38.80
CA ARG A 151 46.50 3.72 40.04
C ARG A 151 45.80 2.51 40.64
N SER A 152 45.57 1.44 39.88
CA SER A 152 44.94 0.23 40.38
C SER A 152 45.80 -1.00 40.13
N ARG A 153 46.73 -1.25 41.06
CA ARG A 153 47.12 -2.61 41.42
C ARG A 153 46.57 -2.92 42.81
N PRO A 154 45.27 -3.24 42.97
CA PRO A 154 44.82 -3.90 44.18
C PRO A 154 45.16 -5.38 44.06
N SER A 155 46.06 -5.82 44.93
CA SER A 155 46.20 -7.23 45.30
C SER A 155 44.92 -7.71 46.01
N GLY A 156 43.89 -8.04 45.24
CA GLY A 156 42.77 -8.84 45.73
C GLY A 156 43.02 -10.31 45.38
N PRO A 157 42.74 -11.27 46.28
CA PRO A 157 42.95 -12.67 45.97
C PRO A 157 42.05 -13.06 44.80
N ALA A 158 42.64 -13.72 43.80
CA ALA A 158 41.89 -14.44 42.79
C ALA A 158 41.09 -15.54 43.47
N VAL A 159 39.83 -15.26 43.80
CA VAL A 159 38.86 -16.31 44.16
C VAL A 159 38.48 -17.00 42.86
N SER A 160 39.31 -17.97 42.51
CA SER A 160 39.11 -18.94 41.42
C SER A 160 38.12 -20.02 41.86
N GLY A 161 36.89 -19.62 42.12
CA GLY A 161 35.81 -20.54 42.47
C GLY A 161 34.47 -19.98 42.01
N GLN A 162 33.61 -20.87 41.47
CA GLN A 162 32.21 -20.59 41.23
C GLN A 162 31.58 -19.94 42.48
N PRO A 163 30.84 -18.82 42.36
CA PRO A 163 30.21 -18.20 43.51
C PRO A 163 29.26 -19.20 44.17
N PRO A 164 29.18 -19.23 45.51
CA PRO A 164 28.30 -20.15 46.22
C PRO A 164 26.85 -19.90 45.80
N ILE A 165 26.15 -20.97 45.43
CA ILE A 165 24.75 -20.90 45.01
C ILE A 165 23.90 -20.60 46.26
N GLY A 166 23.17 -19.49 46.25
CA GLY A 166 22.21 -19.14 47.28
C GLY A 166 20.98 -20.06 47.25
N PRO A 167 20.24 -20.19 48.36
CA PRO A 167 19.11 -21.12 48.49
C PRO A 167 17.93 -20.82 47.56
N HIS A 168 17.88 -19.62 46.97
CA HIS A 168 16.80 -19.17 46.07
C HIS A 168 17.30 -18.83 44.65
N ASP A 169 18.59 -19.03 44.37
CA ASP A 169 19.21 -18.62 43.10
C ASP A 169 18.79 -19.52 41.92
N THR A 170 18.24 -20.69 42.20
CA THR A 170 17.65 -21.60 41.21
C THR A 170 16.12 -21.53 41.16
N THR A 171 15.52 -20.66 41.99
CA THR A 171 14.06 -20.56 42.09
C THR A 171 13.52 -19.39 41.29
N VAL A 172 12.51 -19.66 40.46
CA VAL A 172 11.77 -18.63 39.72
C VAL A 172 10.34 -18.51 40.26
N ARG A 173 9.81 -17.30 40.17
CA ARG A 173 8.43 -16.96 40.45
C ARG A 173 7.65 -16.84 39.15
N LEU A 174 6.64 -17.67 38.99
CA LEU A 174 5.69 -17.63 37.88
C LEU A 174 4.39 -16.97 38.33
N LYS A 175 3.82 -16.12 37.49
CA LYS A 175 2.50 -15.52 37.70
C LYS A 175 1.68 -15.59 36.43
N TYR A 176 0.49 -16.19 36.52
CA TYR A 176 -0.36 -16.46 35.37
C TYR A 176 -1.85 -16.35 35.71
N LYS A 177 -2.68 -16.14 34.69
CA LYS A 177 -4.14 -16.05 34.82
C LYS A 177 -4.75 -17.46 34.80
N LEU A 178 -5.58 -17.79 35.80
CA LEU A 178 -6.27 -19.09 35.85
C LEU A 178 -7.23 -19.30 34.67
N ALA A 179 -7.81 -18.23 34.13
CA ALA A 179 -8.73 -18.30 32.99
C ALA A 179 -8.03 -18.77 31.71
N THR A 180 -6.75 -18.42 31.53
CA THR A 180 -5.95 -18.80 30.36
C THR A 180 -5.30 -20.16 30.56
N HIS A 181 -4.94 -20.49 31.80
CA HIS A 181 -4.22 -21.73 32.14
C HIS A 181 -4.93 -22.50 33.27
N PRO A 182 -6.07 -23.18 32.99
CA PRO A 182 -6.84 -23.90 34.01
C PRO A 182 -6.14 -25.18 34.50
N THR A 183 -5.26 -25.75 33.69
CA THR A 183 -4.54 -27.01 33.95
C THR A 183 -3.30 -26.82 34.84
N LEU A 184 -2.77 -25.59 34.95
CA LEU A 184 -1.57 -25.27 35.72
C LEU A 184 -1.86 -25.09 37.22
N THR A 185 -2.81 -25.83 37.79
CA THR A 185 -3.18 -25.76 39.20
C THR A 185 -2.48 -26.80 40.07
N THR A 186 -1.83 -27.79 39.44
CA THR A 186 -1.13 -28.90 40.11
C THR A 186 0.38 -28.80 39.88
N ALA A 187 1.18 -29.11 40.90
CA ALA A 187 2.65 -29.10 40.82
C ALA A 187 3.18 -29.98 39.68
N THR A 188 2.60 -31.17 39.48
CA THR A 188 2.96 -32.09 38.39
C THR A 188 2.70 -31.51 37.00
N ALA A 189 1.57 -30.81 36.82
CA ALA A 189 1.25 -30.19 35.54
C ALA A 189 2.19 -29.02 35.21
N LEU A 190 2.56 -28.25 36.24
CA LEU A 190 3.51 -27.16 36.11
C LEU A 190 4.93 -27.68 35.79
N ALA A 191 5.36 -28.75 36.46
CA ALA A 191 6.64 -29.39 36.18
C ALA A 191 6.70 -29.98 34.76
N ALA A 192 5.63 -30.63 34.30
CA ALA A 192 5.55 -31.16 32.93
C ALA A 192 5.68 -30.05 31.87
N GLN A 193 5.09 -28.88 32.12
CA GLN A 193 5.19 -27.73 31.23
C GLN A 193 6.60 -27.13 31.21
N LEU A 194 7.30 -27.15 32.34
CA LEU A 194 8.63 -26.57 32.50
C LEU A 194 9.77 -27.52 32.19
N ALA A 195 9.49 -28.81 31.99
CA ALA A 195 10.46 -29.84 31.62
C ALA A 195 11.23 -29.51 30.32
N VAL A 196 10.67 -28.65 29.45
CA VAL A 196 11.33 -28.15 28.23
C VAL A 196 12.57 -27.31 28.54
N PHE A 197 12.62 -26.68 29.72
CA PHE A 197 13.72 -25.81 30.15
C PHE A 197 14.76 -26.53 31.02
N GLY A 198 14.33 -27.55 31.75
CA GLY A 198 15.20 -28.36 32.60
C GLY A 198 14.41 -29.16 33.64
N PRO A 199 15.08 -30.07 34.36
CA PRO A 199 14.47 -30.81 35.45
C PRO A 199 14.07 -29.87 36.60
N VAL A 200 12.87 -30.10 37.13
CA VAL A 200 12.24 -29.30 38.19
C VAL A 200 11.93 -30.23 39.36
N ASP A 201 12.25 -29.81 40.58
CA ASP A 201 11.88 -30.55 41.78
C ASP A 201 10.38 -30.38 42.08
N THR A 202 9.60 -31.35 41.59
CA THR A 202 8.14 -31.40 41.79
C THR A 202 7.69 -31.30 43.24
N GLY A 203 8.50 -31.75 44.20
CA GLY A 203 8.16 -31.75 45.62
C GLY A 203 8.34 -30.39 46.30
N ALA A 204 9.16 -29.52 45.71
CA ALA A 204 9.48 -28.20 46.24
C ALA A 204 8.72 -27.06 45.53
N ILE A 205 7.84 -27.38 44.56
CA ILE A 205 6.97 -26.39 43.90
C ILE A 205 5.89 -25.92 44.88
N VAL A 206 5.84 -24.62 45.13
CA VAL A 206 4.81 -24.00 45.98
C VAL A 206 3.87 -23.15 45.13
N ILE A 207 2.60 -23.53 45.07
CA ILE A 207 1.55 -22.80 44.33
C ILE A 207 0.66 -22.06 45.32
N SER A 208 0.49 -20.75 45.10
CA SER A 208 -0.38 -19.87 45.88
C SER A 208 -1.52 -19.35 45.00
N LEU A 209 -2.75 -19.69 45.39
CA LEU A 209 -3.99 -19.26 44.76
C LEU A 209 -4.70 -18.23 45.64
N LYS A 210 -4.01 -17.11 45.93
CA LYS A 210 -4.52 -16.11 46.87
C LYS A 210 -5.64 -15.26 46.25
N ALA A 211 -6.79 -15.20 46.93
CA ALA A 211 -7.89 -14.30 46.58
C ALA A 211 -7.45 -12.83 46.69
N ASN A 212 -8.11 -11.94 45.94
CA ASN A 212 -7.75 -10.52 45.92
C ASN A 212 -8.04 -9.86 47.28
N LYS A 213 -7.04 -9.19 47.87
CA LYS A 213 -7.15 -8.49 49.16
C LYS A 213 -8.29 -7.46 49.22
N LYS A 214 -8.72 -6.90 48.07
CA LYS A 214 -9.84 -5.95 47.97
C LYS A 214 -11.22 -6.60 47.77
N GLN A 215 -11.29 -7.86 47.35
CA GLN A 215 -12.54 -8.60 47.06
C GLN A 215 -12.36 -10.07 47.46
N PRO A 216 -12.52 -10.41 48.75
CA PRO A 216 -12.24 -11.76 49.27
C PRO A 216 -13.27 -12.81 48.87
N GLU A 217 -14.49 -12.43 48.48
CA GLU A 217 -15.54 -13.37 48.09
C GLU A 217 -15.44 -13.88 46.64
N LYS A 218 -14.60 -13.27 45.81
CA LYS A 218 -14.44 -13.68 44.41
C LYS A 218 -13.29 -14.67 44.26
N PRO A 219 -13.42 -15.68 43.36
CA PRO A 219 -12.36 -16.65 43.13
C PRO A 219 -11.05 -15.97 42.64
N PRO A 220 -9.88 -16.55 42.95
CA PRO A 220 -8.59 -15.98 42.60
C PRO A 220 -8.44 -15.87 41.08
N LYS A 221 -8.09 -14.68 40.59
CA LYS A 221 -7.88 -14.42 39.16
C LYS A 221 -6.50 -14.85 38.66
N PHE A 222 -5.52 -14.88 39.55
CA PHE A 222 -4.13 -15.19 39.26
C PHE A 222 -3.61 -16.25 40.23
N ALA A 223 -2.71 -17.08 39.72
CA ALA A 223 -1.91 -18.00 40.50
C ALA A 223 -0.48 -17.47 40.54
N THR A 224 0.21 -17.72 41.64
CA THR A 224 1.65 -17.49 41.75
C THR A 224 2.31 -18.79 42.17
N ALA A 225 3.29 -19.26 41.40
CA ALA A 225 4.04 -20.47 41.71
C ALA A 225 5.52 -20.13 41.93
N LEU A 226 6.12 -20.74 42.94
CA LEU A 226 7.57 -20.75 43.16
C LEU A 226 8.09 -22.10 42.69
N VAL A 227 9.05 -22.05 41.77
CA VAL A 227 9.55 -23.23 41.07
C VAL A 227 11.07 -23.29 41.22
N PRO A 228 11.61 -24.23 42.03
CA PRO A 228 13.03 -24.53 42.06
C PRO A 228 13.43 -25.41 40.86
N PHE A 229 14.43 -24.96 40.12
CA PHE A 229 15.13 -25.76 39.12
C PHE A 229 16.37 -26.43 39.74
N GLU A 230 16.85 -27.52 39.14
CA GLU A 230 18.10 -28.16 39.58
C GLU A 230 19.33 -27.31 39.29
N THR A 231 19.32 -26.55 38.19
CA THR A 231 20.42 -25.64 37.83
C THR A 231 19.94 -24.19 37.66
N ALA A 232 20.83 -23.25 37.98
CA ALA A 232 20.56 -21.83 37.76
C ALA A 232 20.43 -21.49 36.25
N GLY A 233 21.11 -22.24 35.39
CA GLY A 233 21.03 -22.08 33.94
C GLY A 233 19.66 -22.42 33.36
N ASP A 234 19.00 -23.45 33.89
CA ASP A 234 17.66 -23.86 33.46
C ASP A 234 16.60 -22.84 33.92
N ALA A 235 16.71 -22.37 35.16
CA ALA A 235 15.90 -21.28 35.69
C ALA A 235 16.03 -20.01 34.83
N TYR A 236 17.24 -19.68 34.39
CA TYR A 236 17.50 -18.56 33.49
C TYR A 236 16.94 -18.79 32.08
N SER A 237 17.01 -20.00 31.55
CA SER A 237 16.42 -20.37 30.25
C SER A 237 14.90 -20.23 30.26
N CYS A 238 14.25 -20.59 31.38
CA CYS A 238 12.83 -20.34 31.61
C CYS A 238 12.53 -18.83 31.63
N LEU A 239 13.35 -18.03 32.31
CA LEU A 239 13.19 -16.57 32.38
C LEU A 239 13.29 -15.90 31.00
N CYS A 240 14.27 -16.28 30.16
CA CYS A 240 14.43 -15.75 28.81
C CYS A 240 13.29 -16.11 27.84
N SER A 241 12.43 -17.04 28.26
CA SER A 241 11.29 -17.54 27.50
C SER A 241 9.95 -17.00 28.01
N ALA A 242 9.97 -16.11 29.00
CA ALA A 242 8.77 -15.44 29.52
C ALA A 242 8.00 -14.73 28.41
N GLY A 243 6.68 -14.97 28.33
CA GLY A 243 5.80 -14.34 27.35
C GLY A 243 5.95 -14.81 25.90
N LYS A 244 6.75 -15.85 25.63
CA LYS A 244 6.90 -16.42 24.28
C LYS A 244 5.95 -17.61 24.08
N ILE A 245 5.22 -17.58 22.96
CA ILE A 245 4.24 -18.60 22.57
C ILE A 245 4.95 -19.92 22.20
N ASP A 246 6.10 -19.83 21.52
CA ASP A 246 6.83 -20.98 20.96
C ASP A 246 7.28 -22.02 21.99
N ARG A 247 7.36 -21.63 23.28
CA ARG A 247 7.78 -22.51 24.37
C ARG A 247 6.72 -22.68 25.45
N GLY A 248 5.45 -22.40 25.13
CA GLY A 248 4.31 -22.71 26.01
C GLY A 248 4.21 -21.84 27.27
N LEU A 249 4.86 -20.66 27.30
CA LEU A 249 4.82 -19.68 28.39
C LEU A 249 4.01 -18.43 28.02
N ASP A 250 3.02 -18.58 27.13
CA ASP A 250 2.16 -17.47 26.70
C ASP A 250 1.35 -16.91 27.87
N GLY A 251 1.44 -15.60 28.09
CA GLY A 251 0.76 -14.92 29.19
C GLY A 251 1.23 -15.32 30.61
N ILE A 252 2.40 -15.97 30.74
CA ILE A 252 3.04 -16.29 32.02
C ILE A 252 4.19 -15.30 32.28
N GLU A 253 4.07 -14.53 33.36
CA GLU A 253 5.15 -13.67 33.87
C GLU A 253 6.14 -14.52 34.67
N VAL A 254 7.43 -14.46 34.34
CA VAL A 254 8.51 -15.17 35.04
C VAL A 254 9.49 -14.15 35.61
N ASN A 255 9.80 -14.24 36.90
CA ASN A 255 10.76 -13.37 37.59
C ASN A 255 11.61 -14.17 38.58
N TRP A 256 12.76 -13.64 39.00
CA TRP A 256 13.51 -14.21 40.12
C TRP A 256 12.77 -14.02 41.44
N VAL A 257 13.00 -14.93 42.40
CA VAL A 257 12.41 -14.80 43.74
C VAL A 257 13.02 -13.63 44.52
N THR A 258 14.29 -13.34 44.28
CA THR A 258 15.12 -12.33 44.96
C THR A 258 14.94 -10.91 44.44
N ASP A 259 14.00 -10.67 43.50
CA ASP A 259 13.79 -9.43 42.72
C ASP A 259 15.02 -8.99 41.88
N ASP A 260 16.24 -9.25 42.34
CA ASP A 260 17.52 -9.08 41.66
C ASP A 260 18.02 -10.38 41.00
N GLU A 261 18.77 -10.24 39.91
CA GLU A 261 19.40 -11.35 39.19
C GLU A 261 20.54 -12.00 40.02
N PRO A 262 20.54 -13.33 40.21
CA PRO A 262 21.56 -14.04 40.99
C PRO A 262 22.99 -13.86 40.44
N GLU A 263 23.97 -13.78 41.34
CA GLU A 263 25.39 -13.61 40.99
C GLU A 263 25.93 -14.77 40.15
N ILE A 264 25.40 -15.99 40.34
CA ILE A 264 25.76 -17.16 39.55
C ILE A 264 25.39 -16.99 38.07
N ILE A 265 24.30 -16.31 37.74
CA ILE A 265 23.90 -16.04 36.34
C ILE A 265 24.83 -15.02 35.70
N LYS A 266 25.16 -13.96 36.45
CA LYS A 266 26.15 -12.94 36.02
C LYS A 266 27.50 -13.60 35.74
N TRP A 267 27.95 -14.48 36.65
CA TRP A 267 29.19 -15.24 36.50
C TRP A 267 29.14 -16.20 35.31
N LEU A 268 28.05 -16.96 35.12
CA LEU A 268 27.89 -17.88 33.97
C LEU A 268 27.94 -17.14 32.63
N ARG A 269 27.35 -15.94 32.52
CA ARG A 269 27.47 -15.10 31.31
C ARG A 269 28.89 -14.60 31.07
N LEU A 270 29.60 -14.23 32.14
CA LEU A 270 31.02 -13.85 32.07
C LEU A 270 31.88 -15.03 31.61
N GLN A 271 31.64 -16.24 32.13
CA GLN A 271 32.38 -17.44 31.74
C GLN A 271 32.08 -17.89 30.29
N GLY A 272 30.81 -17.87 29.88
CA GLY A 272 30.38 -18.26 28.53
C GLY A 272 30.84 -17.31 27.42
N ASN A 273 31.11 -16.04 27.76
CA ASN A 273 31.69 -15.07 26.84
C ASN A 273 33.23 -15.13 26.80
N THR A 274 33.87 -15.84 27.74
CA THR A 274 35.33 -16.00 27.84
C THR A 274 35.87 -17.31 27.25
N THR A 275 35.01 -18.17 26.68
CA THR A 275 35.44 -19.39 25.99
C THR A 275 34.89 -19.45 24.57
N SER A 276 35.29 -18.48 23.74
CA SER A 276 35.25 -18.62 22.28
C SER A 276 36.67 -18.42 21.71
N SER A 277 37.56 -19.36 22.03
CA SER A 277 38.66 -19.72 21.14
C SER A 277 39.21 -21.11 21.52
N THR A 278 39.54 -21.86 20.47
CA THR A 278 40.39 -23.06 20.46
C THR A 278 39.74 -24.40 20.79
N ARG A 279 39.21 -25.03 19.73
CA ARG A 279 39.47 -26.45 19.46
C ARG A 279 39.87 -26.58 17.99
N GLU A 280 41.18 -26.50 17.74
CA GLU A 280 41.83 -26.87 16.47
C GLU A 280 42.05 -28.38 16.41
N SER A 281 41.80 -28.96 15.24
CA SER A 281 42.52 -30.07 14.57
C SER A 281 41.72 -30.40 13.29
N GLN A 282 42.23 -30.55 12.08
CA GLN A 282 43.46 -30.24 11.36
C GLN A 282 43.20 -30.73 9.90
N GLU A 283 43.88 -30.11 8.92
CA GLU A 283 44.06 -30.55 7.50
C GLU A 283 42.87 -30.37 6.53
N GLY A 284 43.04 -29.82 5.32
CA GLY A 284 44.24 -29.40 4.61
C GLY A 284 43.91 -28.73 3.26
N ASP A 285 44.96 -28.15 2.69
CA ASP A 285 45.18 -27.73 1.30
C ASP A 285 44.62 -26.40 0.77
N ALA A 286 45.55 -25.44 0.75
CA ALA A 286 45.60 -24.34 -0.17
C ALA A 286 45.80 -24.82 -1.62
N TYR A 287 45.01 -24.28 -2.55
CA TYR A 287 45.45 -24.11 -3.94
C TYR A 287 44.82 -22.87 -4.56
N SER A 288 45.62 -21.81 -4.66
CA SER A 288 45.39 -20.67 -5.54
C SER A 288 45.86 -21.02 -6.95
N SER A 289 44.96 -21.01 -7.94
CA SER A 289 45.23 -20.44 -9.27
C SER A 289 44.03 -20.65 -10.19
N PHE A 290 43.53 -19.54 -10.72
CA PHE A 290 42.78 -19.48 -11.96
C PHE A 290 43.56 -20.17 -13.10
N PRO A 291 42.85 -20.82 -14.03
CA PRO A 291 42.98 -20.38 -15.43
C PRO A 291 41.64 -20.25 -16.17
N ALA A 292 41.74 -19.51 -17.26
CA ALA A 292 40.72 -18.92 -18.10
C ALA A 292 39.79 -19.88 -18.90
N ASP A 293 38.54 -19.42 -19.05
CA ASP A 293 37.62 -19.51 -20.20
C ASP A 293 37.06 -20.87 -20.69
N PRO A 294 35.99 -20.92 -21.50
CA PRO A 294 34.61 -20.66 -21.09
C PRO A 294 33.65 -21.76 -21.61
N ILE A 295 32.73 -22.27 -20.80
CA ILE A 295 31.66 -23.15 -21.30
C ILE A 295 30.31 -22.51 -21.03
N ASN A 296 29.90 -21.75 -22.04
CA ASN A 296 28.56 -21.62 -22.62
C ASN A 296 27.44 -22.38 -21.88
N VAL A 297 26.65 -21.63 -21.13
CA VAL A 297 25.30 -22.03 -20.71
C VAL A 297 24.34 -21.00 -21.31
N PRO A 298 23.33 -21.41 -22.10
CA PRO A 298 22.51 -20.49 -22.87
C PRO A 298 21.63 -19.63 -21.95
N ASP A 299 21.71 -18.32 -22.18
CA ASP A 299 20.94 -17.28 -21.52
C ASP A 299 19.43 -17.58 -21.47
N GLU A 300 18.91 -17.68 -20.25
CA GLU A 300 17.53 -17.29 -19.99
C GLU A 300 17.42 -15.80 -20.26
N VAL A 301 16.61 -15.47 -21.27
CA VAL A 301 16.40 -14.13 -21.79
C VAL A 301 15.83 -13.22 -20.70
N THR A 302 16.71 -12.53 -19.99
CA THR A 302 16.36 -11.33 -19.23
C THR A 302 16.05 -10.24 -20.25
N PRO A 303 14.85 -9.63 -20.24
CA PRO A 303 14.57 -8.55 -21.16
C PRO A 303 15.40 -7.34 -20.75
N LEU A 304 16.41 -7.04 -21.58
CA LEU A 304 17.11 -5.77 -21.67
C LEU A 304 16.08 -4.64 -21.60
N THR A 305 16.01 -3.99 -20.44
CA THR A 305 15.28 -2.75 -20.24
C THR A 305 16.03 -1.66 -21.00
N GLN A 306 15.64 -1.44 -22.25
CA GLN A 306 16.03 -0.24 -22.98
C GLN A 306 15.37 0.97 -22.33
N PRO A 307 16.05 2.12 -22.22
CA PRO A 307 15.43 3.36 -21.76
C PRO A 307 14.56 3.90 -22.89
N GLY A 308 13.32 3.45 -22.94
CA GLY A 308 12.34 3.84 -23.94
C GLY A 308 11.01 3.16 -23.67
N LEU A 309 10.17 3.82 -22.87
CA LEU A 309 8.76 3.49 -22.56
C LEU A 309 8.53 2.06 -22.06
N ASP A 310 8.38 1.92 -20.74
CA ASP A 310 8.06 0.71 -19.99
C ASP A 310 7.09 -0.21 -20.78
N PHE A 311 7.42 -1.49 -20.97
CA PHE A 311 6.62 -2.43 -21.78
C PHE A 311 5.15 -2.50 -21.33
N GLU A 312 4.92 -2.34 -20.02
CA GLU A 312 3.59 -2.23 -19.41
C GLU A 312 2.84 -0.97 -19.87
N SER A 313 3.54 0.17 -19.98
CA SER A 313 2.99 1.42 -20.50
C SER A 313 2.63 1.35 -21.99
N VAL A 314 3.46 0.68 -22.79
CA VAL A 314 3.19 0.43 -24.23
C VAL A 314 1.99 -0.50 -24.39
N THR A 315 1.88 -1.52 -23.54
CA THR A 315 0.75 -2.45 -23.52
C THR A 315 -0.54 -1.73 -23.13
N LEU A 316 -0.51 -0.90 -22.08
CA LEU A 316 -1.67 -0.08 -21.67
C LEU A 316 -2.06 0.95 -22.74
N MET A 317 -1.10 1.58 -23.41
CA MET A 317 -1.37 2.50 -24.52
C MET A 317 -2.03 1.78 -25.70
N ARG A 318 -1.57 0.56 -26.02
CA ARG A 318 -2.13 -0.26 -27.09
C ARG A 318 -3.51 -0.81 -26.74
N MET A 319 -3.74 -1.16 -25.47
CA MET A 319 -5.07 -1.51 -24.94
C MET A 319 -6.03 -0.32 -25.03
N ARG A 320 -5.56 0.89 -24.70
CA ARG A 320 -6.33 2.14 -24.80
C ARG A 320 -6.73 2.45 -26.26
N GLN A 321 -5.83 2.23 -27.21
CA GLN A 321 -6.13 2.39 -28.64
C GLN A 321 -7.13 1.35 -29.14
N LEU A 322 -6.96 0.08 -28.76
CA LEU A 322 -7.88 -1.00 -29.15
C LEU A 322 -9.28 -0.80 -28.57
N GLU A 323 -9.39 -0.38 -27.32
CA GLU A 323 -10.68 -0.11 -26.68
C GLU A 323 -11.38 1.10 -27.31
N ARG A 324 -10.61 2.14 -27.66
CA ARG A 324 -11.10 3.28 -28.42
C ARG A 324 -11.59 2.89 -29.82
N GLU A 325 -10.80 2.12 -30.56
CA GLU A 325 -11.18 1.63 -31.90
C GLU A 325 -12.39 0.70 -31.86
N ARG A 326 -12.49 -0.13 -30.81
CA ARG A 326 -13.67 -0.98 -30.58
C ARG A 326 -14.92 -0.14 -30.36
N LEU A 327 -14.86 0.87 -29.49
CA LEU A 327 -15.98 1.76 -29.23
C LEU A 327 -16.35 2.58 -30.47
N GLU A 328 -15.36 3.08 -31.21
CA GLU A 328 -15.61 3.80 -32.47
C GLU A 328 -16.27 2.88 -33.53
N ARG A 329 -15.88 1.60 -33.61
CA ARG A 329 -16.55 0.62 -34.47
C ARG A 329 -17.96 0.28 -34.01
N GLU A 330 -18.17 0.07 -32.72
CA GLU A 330 -19.48 -0.26 -32.15
C GLU A 330 -20.47 0.89 -32.34
N ILE A 331 -20.00 2.14 -32.24
CA ILE A 331 -20.81 3.33 -32.56
C ILE A 331 -21.17 3.35 -34.05
N LEU A 332 -20.20 3.14 -34.95
CA LEU A 332 -20.47 3.11 -36.39
C LEU A 332 -21.42 1.98 -36.80
N GLU A 333 -21.33 0.82 -36.16
CA GLU A 333 -22.20 -0.33 -36.42
C GLU A 333 -23.63 -0.10 -35.88
N GLN A 334 -23.77 0.57 -34.72
CA GLN A 334 -25.06 1.03 -34.22
C GLN A 334 -25.67 2.12 -35.10
N GLU A 335 -24.86 3.06 -35.60
CA GLU A 335 -25.32 4.08 -36.55
C GLU A 335 -25.79 3.45 -37.88
N ALA A 336 -25.08 2.45 -38.39
CA ALA A 336 -25.45 1.75 -39.64
C ALA A 336 -26.67 0.83 -39.49
N ALA A 337 -26.97 0.35 -38.28
CA ALA A 337 -28.15 -0.47 -38.00
C ALA A 337 -29.42 0.37 -37.75
N GLU A 338 -29.27 1.67 -37.49
CA GLU A 338 -30.38 2.60 -37.23
C GLU A 338 -30.76 3.48 -38.46
N GLU A 339 -29.96 3.47 -39.54
CA GLU A 339 -30.29 4.05 -40.87
C GLU A 339 -31.22 3.16 -41.71
#